data_AF-A0A6G9HJ89-F1
#
_entry.id   AF-A0A6G9HJ89-F1
#
_cell.length_a   1.000
_cell.length_b   1.000
_cell.length_c   1.000
_cell.angle_alpha   90.00
_cell.angle_beta   90.00
_cell.angle_gamma   90.00
#
_symmetry.space_group_name_H-M   'P 1'
#
loop_
_entity.id
_entity.type
_entity.pdbx_description
1 polymer ?
#
loop_
_entity_poly.entity_id
_entity_poly.type
_entity_poly.pdbx_seq_one_letter_code
_entity_poly.pdbx_strand_id
1 'polypeptide(L)' 'MHAVVAPPPVPVGQIKSFGPFGPKYEVGHALRQLEDGDWMIEVTMVETGEKAEYRWTHLTDDPVAH' A
#
# COMPACT_ATOMS: atom_id res chain seq x y z
N MET A 1 19.21 -0.45 17.89
CA MET A 1 17.88 -0.92 18.31
C MET A 1 16.88 -0.24 17.39
N HIS A 2 16.40 -0.89 16.33
CA HIS A 2 15.33 -0.31 15.52
C HIS A 2 14.06 -0.33 16.38
N ALA A 3 13.46 0.83 16.62
CA ALA A 3 12.20 0.92 17.33
C ALA A 3 11.14 0.17 16.51
N VAL A 4 10.48 -0.81 17.11
CA VAL A 4 9.30 -1.43 16.50
C VAL A 4 8.24 -0.35 16.47
N VAL A 5 8.02 0.24 15.29
CA VAL A 5 6.95 1.22 15.09
C VAL A 5 5.64 0.45 15.00
N ALA A 6 4.55 1.00 15.52
CA ALA A 6 3.24 0.40 15.31
C ALA A 6 2.89 0.42 13.81
N PRO A 7 2.15 -0.57 13.29
CA PRO A 7 1.66 -0.53 11.92
C PRO A 7 0.88 0.78 11.64
N PRO A 8 1.06 1.40 10.47
CA PRO A 8 0.32 2.62 10.12
C PRO A 8 -1.18 2.31 10.00
N PRO A 9 -2.05 3.33 10.14
CA PRO A 9 -3.49 3.18 9.93
C PRO A 9 -3.78 3.09 8.42
N VAL A 10 -3.49 1.93 7.83
CA VAL A 10 -3.68 1.67 6.40
C VAL A 10 -5.18 1.67 6.07
N PRO A 11 -5.62 2.36 5.01
CA PRO A 11 -7.02 2.39 4.60
C PRO A 11 -7.39 1.11 3.84
N VAL A 12 -7.45 -0.02 4.55
CA VAL A 12 -7.78 -1.33 3.97
C VAL A 12 -9.12 -1.29 3.24
N GLY A 13 -9.16 -1.86 2.04
CA GLY A 13 -10.33 -1.88 1.15
C GLY A 13 -10.49 -0.63 0.28
N GLN A 14 -9.66 0.40 0.47
CA GLN A 14 -9.67 1.56 -0.42
C GLN A 14 -9.10 1.18 -1.79
N ILE A 15 -9.75 1.63 -2.88
CA ILE A 15 -9.21 1.46 -4.23
C ILE A 15 -8.42 2.72 -4.62
N LYS A 16 -7.16 2.51 -4.99
CA LYS A 16 -6.23 3.55 -5.46
C LYS A 16 -5.71 3.20 -6.84
N SER A 17 -5.04 4.14 -7.48
CA SER A 17 -4.38 3.94 -8.78
C SER A 17 -2.91 4.26 -8.67
N PHE A 18 -2.05 3.53 -9.38
CA PHE A 18 -0.63 3.88 -9.48
C PHE A 18 -0.47 5.17 -10.29
N GLY A 19 -0.37 6.30 -9.61
CA GLY A 19 -0.51 7.61 -10.23
C GLY A 19 -1.85 7.82 -10.96
N PRO A 20 -1.98 8.91 -11.73
CA PRO A 20 -3.26 9.32 -12.32
C PRO A 20 -3.82 8.40 -13.42
N PHE A 21 -2.96 7.59 -14.06
CA PHE A 21 -3.31 6.78 -15.23
C PHE A 21 -2.87 5.32 -15.12
N GLY A 22 -2.30 4.90 -13.99
CA GLY A 22 -1.84 3.54 -13.82
C GLY A 22 -2.94 2.56 -13.40
N PRO A 23 -2.58 1.27 -13.28
CA PRO A 23 -3.51 0.23 -12.85
C PRO A 23 -4.12 0.54 -11.48
N LYS A 24 -5.37 0.09 -11.31
CA LYS A 24 -6.08 0.19 -10.03
C LYS A 24 -5.70 -0.97 -9.13
N TYR A 25 -5.57 -0.68 -7.84
CA TYR A 25 -5.33 -1.68 -6.82
C TYR A 25 -6.18 -1.41 -5.57
N GLU A 26 -6.59 -2.47 -4.90
CA GLU A 26 -7.20 -2.43 -3.58
C GLU A 26 -6.11 -2.49 -2.51
N VAL A 27 -6.21 -1.59 -1.53
CA VAL A 27 -5.30 -1.51 -0.39
C VAL A 27 -5.59 -2.65 0.58
N GLY A 28 -4.59 -3.48 0.88
CA GLY A 28 -4.63 -4.55 1.88
C GLY A 28 -4.00 -4.14 3.21
N HIS A 29 -3.57 -5.14 3.99
CA HIS A 29 -3.03 -4.93 5.34
C HIS A 29 -1.53 -4.61 5.32
N ALA A 30 -1.06 -3.92 6.38
CA ALA A 30 0.37 -3.78 6.64
C ALA A 30 1.01 -5.15 6.91
N LEU A 31 2.10 -5.45 6.20
CA LEU A 31 2.80 -6.73 6.27
C LEU A 31 3.99 -6.67 7.22
N ARG A 32 4.94 -5.75 6.96
CA ARG A 32 6.16 -5.60 7.73
C ARG A 32 6.73 -4.19 7.64
N GLN A 33 7.45 -3.79 8.69
CA GLN A 33 8.29 -2.61 8.66
C GLN A 33 9.60 -2.90 7.91
N LEU A 34 10.09 -1.91 7.16
CA LEU A 34 11.38 -1.93 6.48
C LEU A 34 12.48 -1.30 7.36
N GLU A 35 13.73 -1.53 7.00
CA GLU A 35 14.89 -1.00 7.74
C GLU A 35 14.99 0.53 7.73
N ASP A 36 14.37 1.19 6.75
CA ASP A 36 14.29 2.65 6.64
C ASP A 36 13.10 3.24 7.43
N GLY A 37 12.33 2.40 8.11
CA GLY A 37 11.16 2.78 8.90
C GLY A 37 9.86 2.86 8.12
N ASP A 38 9.90 2.69 6.78
CA ASP A 38 8.71 2.60 5.94
C ASP A 38 7.99 1.26 6.15
N TRP A 39 6.80 1.12 5.59
CA TRP A 39 5.97 -0.07 5.71
C TRP A 39 5.68 -0.69 4.37
N MET A 40 5.74 -2.02 4.34
CA MET A 40 5.27 -2.79 3.21
C MET A 40 3.82 -3.17 3.42
N ILE A 41 2.97 -2.84 2.45
CA ILE A 41 1.52 -3.04 2.45
C ILE A 41 1.16 -4.05 1.37
N GLU A 42 0.28 -5.00 1.67
CA GLU A 42 -0.31 -5.84 0.63
C GLU A 42 -1.22 -4.98 -0.26
N VAL A 43 -1.10 -5.11 -1.58
CA VAL A 43 -2.05 -4.52 -2.53
C VAL A 43 -2.55 -5.61 -3.48
N THR A 44 -3.81 -5.53 -3.88
CA THR A 44 -4.40 -6.45 -4.86
C THR A 44 -4.77 -5.70 -6.11
N MET A 45 -4.19 -6.04 -7.25
CA MET A 45 -4.55 -5.45 -8.55
C MET A 45 -6.01 -5.75 -8.85
N VAL A 46 -6.82 -4.70 -9.06
CA VAL A 46 -8.26 -4.85 -9.27
C VAL A 46 -8.57 -5.61 -10.56
N GLU A 47 -7.75 -5.40 -11.60
CA GLU A 47 -8.00 -5.98 -12.93
C GLU A 47 -7.64 -7.46 -13.01
N THR A 48 -6.64 -7.91 -12.26
CA THR A 48 -6.08 -9.27 -12.39
C THR A 48 -6.28 -10.13 -11.13
N GLY A 49 -6.59 -9.52 -9.98
CA GLY A 49 -6.57 -10.18 -8.68
C GLY A 49 -5.15 -10.50 -8.17
N GLU A 50 -4.11 -10.04 -8.86
CA GLU A 50 -2.72 -10.29 -8.47
C GLU A 50 -2.39 -9.55 -7.17
N LYS A 51 -1.79 -10.27 -6.23
CA LYS A 51 -1.30 -9.70 -4.98
C LYS A 51 0.15 -9.28 -5.12
N ALA A 52 0.45 -8.06 -4.70
CA ALA A 52 1.79 -7.51 -4.66
C ALA A 52 2.03 -6.81 -3.33
N GLU A 53 3.29 -6.46 -3.09
CA GLU A 53 3.72 -5.68 -1.95
C GLU A 53 4.07 -4.26 -2.40
N TYR A 54 3.57 -3.24 -1.69
CA TYR A 54 3.81 -1.85 -2.03
C TYR A 54 4.16 -1.00 -0.82
N ARG A 55 5.04 -0.01 -1.02
CA ARG A 55 5.49 0.88 0.07
C ARG A 55 4.37 1.81 0.51
N TRP A 56 4.19 1.93 1.82
CA TRP A 56 3.21 2.81 2.45
C TRP A 56 3.38 4.25 2.02
N THR A 57 4.61 4.77 2.02
CA THR A 57 4.92 6.13 1.58
C THR A 57 4.47 6.43 0.14
N HIS A 58 4.70 5.49 -0.78
CA HIS A 58 4.23 5.65 -2.17
C HIS A 58 2.70 5.52 -2.26
N LEU A 59 2.13 4.55 -1.55
CA LEU A 59 0.69 4.33 -1.48
C LEU A 59 -0.02 5.60 -1.00
N THR A 60 0.51 6.32 -0.01
CA THR A 60 -0.13 7.55 0.49
C THR A 60 -0.19 8.66 -0.56
N ASP A 61 0.78 8.74 -1.46
CA ASP A 61 0.86 9.75 -2.51
C ASP A 61 -0.02 9.44 -3.73
N ASP A 62 -0.37 8.16 -3.92
CA ASP A 62 -1.23 7.74 -5.01
C ASP A 62 -2.64 8.35 -4.91
N PRO A 63 -3.28 8.70 -6.04
CA PRO A 63 -4.67 9.16 -6.04
C PRO A 63 -5.65 8.04 -5.70
N VAL A 64 -6.82 8.43 -5.17
CA VAL A 64 -7.97 7.53 -5.07
C VAL A 64 -8.48 7.22 -6.46
N ALA A 65 -8.78 5.95 -6.75
CA ALA A 65 -9.32 5.58 -8.06
C ALA A 65 -10.77 6.06 -8.19
N HIS A 66 -11.11 6.67 -9.34
CA HIS A 66 -12.47 7.02 -9.72
C HIS A 66 -13.15 5.91 -10.54
#